data_AF-A0AAJ6GTU8-F1
#
_entry.id   AF-A0AAJ6GTU8-F1
#
_cell.length_a   1.000
_cell.length_b   1.000
_cell.length_c   1.000
_cell.angle_alpha   90.00
_cell.angle_beta   90.00
_cell.angle_gamma   90.00
#
_symmetry.space_group_name_H-M   'P 1'
#
loop_
_entity.id
_entity.type
_entity.pdbx_description
1 polymer ?
#
loop_
_entity_poly.entity_id
_entity_poly.type
_entity_poly.pdbx_seq_one_letter_code
_entity_poly.pdbx_strand_id
1 'polypeptide(L)'
;MRRVSIVGVVLCLLYLTATAFCVWGALSAKGDPKAYAVLLQLPLTPQLAAPDVIGADAWSTNMPWARGYALLVPPFLAVLYAFGHAVQWLMARSFASARSAAA
;
A
#
# COMPACT_ATOMS: atom_id res chain seq x y z
N MET A 1 1.91 22.73 -14.56
CA MET A 1 1.67 21.29 -14.84
C MET A 1 2.24 20.47 -13.70
N ARG A 2 1.40 19.86 -12.85
CA ARG A 2 1.87 18.98 -11.75
C ARG A 2 2.62 17.80 -12.39
N ARG A 3 3.92 17.69 -12.15
CA ARG A 3 4.67 16.49 -12.56
C ARG A 3 4.13 15.33 -11.74
N VAL A 4 3.61 14.30 -12.41
CA VAL A 4 3.21 13.05 -11.77
C VAL A 4 4.44 12.47 -11.05
N SER A 5 4.27 12.01 -9.81
CA SER A 5 5.39 11.40 -9.08
C SER A 5 5.63 9.99 -9.59
N ILE A 6 6.72 9.80 -10.33
CA ILE A 6 7.12 8.48 -10.84
C ILE A 6 7.40 7.53 -9.67
N VAL A 7 8.06 8.00 -8.61
CA VAL A 7 8.34 7.20 -7.41
C VAL A 7 7.03 6.75 -6.76
N GLY A 8 6.06 7.65 -6.60
CA GLY A 8 4.73 7.31 -6.07
C GLY A 8 4.00 6.30 -6.95
N VAL A 9 4.02 6.46 -8.27
CA VAL A 9 3.41 5.51 -9.21
C VAL A 9 4.05 4.12 -9.10
N VAL A 10 5.38 4.03 -9.07
CA VAL A 10 6.09 2.76 -8.94
C VAL A 10 5.72 2.05 -7.64
N LEU A 11 5.70 2.77 -6.51
CA LEU A 11 5.28 2.20 -5.23
C LEU A 11 3.84 1.65 -5.29
N CYS A 12 2.91 2.40 -5.88
CA CYS A 12 1.54 1.94 -6.06
C CYS A 12 1.45 0.67 -6.92
N LEU A 13 2.18 0.62 -8.04
CA LEU A 13 2.20 -0.55 -8.93
C LEU A 13 2.81 -1.78 -8.26
N LEU A 14 3.91 -1.63 -7.52
CA LEU A 14 4.51 -2.71 -6.74
C LEU A 14 3.53 -3.27 -5.71
N TYR A 15 2.86 -2.38 -4.97
CA TYR A 15 1.85 -2.78 -4.00
C TYR A 15 0.68 -3.54 -4.67
N LEU A 16 0.15 -3.03 -5.79
CA LEU A 16 -0.93 -3.69 -6.52
C LEU A 16 -0.51 -5.07 -7.06
N THR A 17 0.73 -5.19 -7.54
CA THR A 17 1.26 -6.44 -8.07
C THR A 17 1.41 -7.49 -6.95
N ALA A 18 1.97 -7.09 -5.81
CA ALA A 18 2.07 -7.96 -4.63
C ALA A 18 0.67 -8.37 -4.13
N THR A 19 -0.27 -7.43 -4.09
CA THR A 19 -1.67 -7.69 -3.70
C THR A 19 -2.32 -8.71 -4.64
N ALA A 20 -2.17 -8.54 -5.96
CA ALA A 20 -2.70 -9.48 -6.94
C ALA A 20 -2.07 -10.87 -6.80
N PHE A 21 -0.76 -10.96 -6.54
CA PHE A 21 -0.06 -12.22 -6.30
C PHE A 21 -0.58 -12.93 -5.04
N CYS A 22 -0.81 -12.19 -3.95
CA CYS A 22 -1.40 -12.71 -2.73
C CYS A 22 -2.83 -13.24 -2.95
N VAL A 23 -3.67 -12.48 -3.65
CA VAL A 23 -5.05 -12.90 -3.98
C VAL A 23 -5.03 -14.14 -4.88
N TRP A 24 -4.16 -14.17 -5.88
CA TRP A 24 -3.98 -15.34 -6.74
C TRP A 24 -3.58 -16.58 -5.93
N GLY A 25 -2.55 -16.46 -5.10
CA GLY A 25 -2.09 -17.53 -4.22
C GLY A 25 -3.18 -18.02 -3.27
N ALA A 26 -3.97 -17.12 -2.69
CA ALA A 26 -5.10 -17.47 -1.84
C ALA A 26 -6.13 -18.31 -2.63
N LEU A 27 -6.51 -17.86 -3.83
CA LEU A 27 -7.47 -18.58 -4.67
C LEU A 27 -6.95 -19.96 -5.11
N SER A 28 -5.65 -20.10 -5.34
CA SER A 28 -5.01 -21.39 -5.61
C SER A 28 -4.95 -22.31 -4.37
N ALA A 29 -4.87 -21.74 -3.17
CA ALA A 29 -4.78 -22.45 -1.90
C ALA A 29 -6.14 -22.68 -1.21
N LYS A 30 -7.27 -22.59 -1.93
CA LYS A 30 -8.63 -22.77 -1.34
C LYS A 30 -8.82 -24.07 -0.54
N GLY A 31 -8.04 -25.11 -0.83
CA GLY A 31 -8.06 -26.39 -0.09
C GLY A 31 -7.32 -26.36 1.25
N ASP A 32 -6.51 -25.33 1.51
CA ASP A 32 -5.83 -25.06 2.77
C ASP A 32 -6.39 -23.76 3.40
N PRO A 33 -7.29 -23.87 4.39
CA PRO A 33 -7.93 -22.72 5.02
C PRO A 33 -6.94 -21.73 5.65
N LYS A 34 -5.79 -22.22 6.12
CA LYS A 34 -4.78 -21.39 6.77
C LYS A 34 -4.03 -20.57 5.73
N ALA A 35 -3.54 -21.21 4.68
CA ALA A 35 -2.85 -20.52 3.58
C ALA A 35 -3.78 -19.49 2.91
N TYR A 36 -5.05 -19.85 2.70
CA TYR A 36 -6.07 -18.94 2.17
C TYR A 36 -6.23 -17.66 3.02
N ALA A 37 -6.39 -17.80 4.34
CA ALA A 37 -6.58 -16.67 5.24
C ALA A 37 -5.32 -15.80 5.35
N VAL A 38 -4.14 -16.40 5.49
CA VAL A 38 -2.87 -15.67 5.63
C VAL A 38 -2.56 -14.85 4.39
N LEU A 39 -2.74 -15.41 3.19
CA LEU A 39 -2.46 -14.71 1.94
C LEU A 39 -3.41 -13.54 1.69
N LEU A 40 -4.68 -13.63 2.09
CA LEU A 40 -5.61 -12.51 2.01
C LEU A 40 -5.33 -11.41 3.04
N GLN A 41 -4.77 -11.76 4.20
CA GLN A 41 -4.45 -10.78 5.23
C GLN A 41 -3.16 -10.02 4.94
N LEU A 42 -2.13 -10.68 4.38
CA LEU A 42 -0.80 -10.12 4.12
C LEU A 42 -0.78 -8.70 3.51
N PRO A 43 -1.54 -8.41 2.44
CA PRO A 43 -1.57 -7.08 1.83
C PRO A 43 -2.29 -6.02 2.69
N LEU A 44 -3.16 -6.45 3.60
CA LEU A 44 -4.03 -5.62 4.43
C LEU A 44 -3.44 -5.41 5.84
N THR A 45 -2.59 -6.30 6.34
CA THR A 45 -1.98 -6.22 7.68
C THR A 45 -1.37 -4.83 7.99
N PRO A 46 -0.53 -4.22 7.13
CA PRO A 46 0.00 -2.89 7.43
C PRO A 46 -1.08 -1.79 7.44
N GLN A 47 -2.21 -1.99 6.76
CA GLN A 47 -3.33 -1.05 6.72
C GLN A 47 -4.23 -1.18 7.94
N LEU A 48 -4.34 -2.39 8.48
CA LEU A 48 -5.15 -2.72 9.66
C LEU A 48 -4.47 -2.29 10.97
N ALA A 49 -3.17 -2.00 10.96
CA ALA A 49 -2.46 -1.48 12.13
C ALA A 49 -3.06 -0.14 12.65
N ALA A 50 -3.56 0.72 11.76
CA ALA A 50 -4.17 1.98 12.18
C ALA A 50 -5.53 1.77 12.89
N PRO A 51 -6.49 0.99 12.34
CA PRO A 51 -7.72 0.59 13.04
C PRO A 51 -7.48 -0.16 14.37
N ASP A 52 -6.45 -1.00 14.44
CA ASP A 52 -6.09 -1.77 15.64
C ASP A 52 -5.72 -0.84 16.81
N VAL A 53 -4.91 0.20 16.53
CA VAL A 53 -4.51 1.20 17.54
C VAL A 53 -5.70 1.98 18.11
N ILE A 54 -6.77 2.19 17.34
CA ILE A 54 -7.97 2.92 17.77
C ILE A 54 -9.09 2.01 18.30
N GLY A 55 -8.83 0.70 18.45
CA GLY A 55 -9.82 -0.28 18.94
C GLY A 55 -11.00 -0.48 18.00
N ALA A 56 -10.81 -0.26 16.70
CA ALA A 56 -11.83 -0.44 15.68
C ALA A 56 -11.75 -1.82 15.00
N ASP A 57 -11.02 -2.77 15.56
CA ASP A 57 -10.80 -4.13 15.05
C ASP A 57 -12.10 -4.90 14.76
N ALA A 58 -13.14 -4.69 15.59
CA ALA A 58 -14.47 -5.28 15.46
C ALA A 58 -15.20 -4.95 14.14
N TRP A 59 -14.83 -3.86 13.46
CA TRP A 59 -15.46 -3.48 12.19
C TRP A 59 -15.17 -4.50 11.05
N SER A 60 -14.09 -5.26 11.19
CA SER A 60 -13.58 -6.17 10.17
C SER A 60 -14.10 -7.59 10.30
N THR A 61 -14.61 -7.97 11.48
CA THR A 61 -14.85 -9.37 11.88
C THR A 61 -15.92 -10.09 11.05
N ASN A 62 -16.86 -9.34 10.45
CA ASN A 62 -17.92 -9.87 9.59
C ASN A 62 -17.88 -9.35 8.15
N MET A 63 -16.81 -8.64 7.76
CA MET A 63 -16.75 -8.00 6.47
C MET A 63 -16.22 -8.96 5.39
N PRO A 64 -16.90 -9.09 4.23
CA PRO A 64 -16.36 -9.86 3.12
C PRO A 64 -15.00 -9.29 2.70
N TRP A 65 -14.02 -10.15 2.46
CA TRP A 65 -12.65 -9.76 2.09
C TRP A 65 -12.63 -8.76 0.92
N ALA A 66 -13.46 -8.98 -0.11
CA ALA A 66 -13.57 -8.08 -1.26
C ALA A 66 -13.94 -6.63 -0.86
N ARG A 67 -14.82 -6.47 0.14
CA ARG A 67 -15.19 -5.15 0.67
C ARG A 67 -14.04 -4.54 1.48
N GLY A 68 -13.28 -5.36 2.21
CA GLY A 68 -12.02 -4.96 2.87
C GLY A 68 -11.03 -4.36 1.90
N TYR A 69 -10.74 -5.06 0.80
CA TYR A 69 -9.87 -4.54 -0.25
C TYR A 69 -10.41 -3.25 -0.88
N ALA A 70 -11.70 -3.18 -1.20
CA ALA A 70 -12.29 -1.98 -1.80
C ALA A 70 -12.21 -0.75 -0.90
N LEU A 71 -12.30 -0.92 0.42
CA LEU A 71 -12.24 0.18 1.38
C LEU A 71 -10.81 0.58 1.75
N LEU A 72 -9.90 -0.37 1.90
CA LEU A 72 -8.56 -0.13 2.46
C LEU A 72 -7.49 0.12 1.38
N VAL A 73 -7.62 -0.49 0.19
CA VAL A 73 -6.63 -0.31 -0.89
C VAL A 73 -6.59 1.12 -1.42
N PRO A 74 -7.71 1.79 -1.77
CA PRO A 74 -7.67 3.16 -2.30
C PRO A 74 -6.99 4.18 -1.36
N PRO A 75 -7.32 4.26 -0.05
CA PRO A 75 -6.63 5.18 0.84
C PRO A 75 -5.15 4.81 1.01
N PHE A 76 -4.80 3.52 1.02
CA PHE A 76 -3.40 3.11 1.11
C PHE A 76 -2.59 3.49 -0.13
N LEU A 77 -3.17 3.36 -1.34
CA LEU A 77 -2.56 3.85 -2.57
C LEU A 77 -2.33 5.36 -2.53
N ALA A 78 -3.27 6.13 -1.96
CA ALA A 78 -3.11 7.57 -1.78
C ALA A 78 -1.93 7.88 -0.84
N VAL A 79 -1.78 7.13 0.26
CA VAL A 79 -0.65 7.24 1.19
C VAL A 79 0.67 6.90 0.50
N LEU A 80 0.75 5.78 -0.24
CA LEU A 80 1.96 5.39 -0.97
C LEU A 80 2.35 6.43 -2.02
N TYR A 81 1.38 6.95 -2.76
CA TYR A 81 1.62 7.99 -3.75
C TYR A 81 2.13 9.28 -3.10
N ALA A 82 1.50 9.71 -2.00
CA ALA A 82 1.93 10.88 -1.24
C ALA A 82 3.34 10.72 -0.66
N PHE A 83 3.64 9.53 -0.13
CA PHE A 83 4.97 9.19 0.37
C PHE A 83 6.03 9.22 -0.75
N GLY A 84 5.77 8.56 -1.88
CA GLY A 84 6.67 8.59 -3.03
C GLY A 84 6.86 9.99 -3.60
N HIS A 85 5.81 10.81 -3.61
CA HIS A 85 5.89 12.22 -3.98
C HIS A 85 6.76 13.02 -3.00
N ALA A 86 6.62 12.81 -1.69
CA ALA A 86 7.45 13.45 -0.67
C ALA A 86 8.93 13.07 -0.81
N VAL A 87 9.23 11.78 -1.02
CA VAL A 87 10.59 11.29 -1.27
C VAL A 87 11.19 11.92 -2.53
N GLN A 88 10.43 11.93 -3.63
CA GLN A 88 10.89 12.53 -4.88
C GLN A 88 11.14 14.04 -4.74
N TRP A 89 10.31 14.74 -3.96
CA TRP A 89 10.49 16.15 -3.64
C TRP A 89 11.76 16.40 -2.81
N LEU A 90 12.01 15.57 -1.78
CA LEU A 90 13.22 15.65 -0.96
C LEU A 90 14.49 15.42 -1.79
N MET A 91 14.49 14.41 -2.67
CA MET A 91 15.59 14.15 -3.59
C MET A 91 15.87 15.36 -4.48
N ALA A 92 14.84 15.91 -5.12
CA ALA A 92 14.99 17.09 -5.99
C ALA A 92 15.57 18.30 -5.23
N ARG A 93 15.14 18.50 -3.97
CA ARG A 93 15.67 19.56 -3.10
C ARG A 93 17.15 19.36 -2.76
N SER A 94 17.54 18.14 -2.41
CA SER A 94 18.94 17.81 -2.10
C SER A 94 19.86 18.02 -3.30
N PHE A 95 19.43 17.62 -4.50
CA PHE A 95 20.21 17.84 -5.72
C PHE A 95 20.32 19.31 -6.12
N ALA A 96 19.26 20.12 -5.92
CA ALA A 96 19.32 21.56 -6.15
C ALA A 96 20.29 22.23 -5.16
N SER A 97 20.23 21.87 -3.88
CA SER A 97 21.14 22.38 -2.85
C SER A 97 22.60 22.02 -3.11
N ALA A 98 22.88 20.79 -3.57
CA ALA A 98 24.24 20.35 -3.89
C ALA A 98 24.82 21.11 -5.10
N ARG A 99 23.99 21.44 -6.08
CA ARG A 99 24.41 22.20 -7.28
C ARG A 99 24.74 23.65 -6.95
N SER A 100 23.99 24.29 -6.05
CA SER A 100 24.28 25.66 -5.60
C SER A 100 25.52 25.77 -4.72
N ALA A 101 25.94 24.70 -4.05
CA ALA A 101 27.18 24.67 -3.27
C ALA A 101 28.44 24.41 -4.13
N ALA A 102 28.25 23.96 -5.36
CA ALA A 102 29.33 23.63 -6.30
C ALA A 102 29.56 24.71 -7.38
N ALA A 103 28.78 25.80 -7.36
CA ALA A 103 28.85 26.94 -8.26
C ALA A 103 29.35 28.18 -7.51
#